data_AF-A0A522BWY8-F1
#
_entry.id   AF-A0A522BWY8-F1
#
_cell.length_a   1.000
_cell.length_b   1.000
_cell.length_c   1.000
_cell.angle_alpha   90.00
_cell.angle_beta   90.00
_cell.angle_gamma   90.00
#
_symmetry.space_group_name_H-M   'P 1'
#
loop_
_entity.id
_entity.type
_entity.pdbx_description
1 polymer ?
#
loop_
_entity_poly.entity_id
_entity_poly.type
_entity_poly.pdbx_seq_one_letter_code
_entity_poly.pdbx_strand_id
1 'polypeptide(L)'
;MSSQRLRTCLMAAVATASLSACGSDQPGKQLGYEDGVAPVEGISLLEGLGLYVLAPLAILLAVFALVWLPGVVRSSRYRPGRGWTAAPLWFGGPPDPVAAVEQAEVGDMVRGGASGEW
;
A
#
# COMPACT_ATOMS: atom_id res chain seq x y z
N MET A 1 -11.24 9.33 18.62
CA MET A 1 -10.04 8.48 18.50
C MET A 1 -9.75 8.26 17.03
N SER A 2 -8.57 8.64 16.54
CA SER A 2 -8.24 8.64 15.10
C SER A 2 -8.19 7.22 14.54
N SER A 3 -8.76 7.04 13.34
CA SER A 3 -8.85 5.75 12.61
C SER A 3 -7.50 5.05 12.42
N GLN A 4 -6.41 5.82 12.44
CA GLN A 4 -5.04 5.30 12.41
C GLN A 4 -4.69 4.47 13.65
N ARG A 5 -5.07 4.91 14.86
CA ARG A 5 -4.77 4.19 16.11
C ARG A 5 -5.57 2.89 16.23
N LEU A 6 -6.82 2.90 15.73
CA LEU A 6 -7.65 1.70 15.67
C LEU A 6 -7.07 0.64 14.72
N ARG A 7 -6.57 1.07 13.55
CA ARG A 7 -5.92 0.19 12.57
C ARG A 7 -4.60 -0.40 13.08
N THR A 8 -3.79 0.39 13.82
CA THR A 8 -2.53 -0.11 14.40
C THR A 8 -2.79 -1.11 15.52
N CYS A 9 -3.77 -0.84 16.40
CA CYS A 9 -4.16 -1.79 17.44
C CYS A 9 -4.72 -3.11 16.85
N LEU A 10 -5.51 -3.03 15.78
CA LEU A 10 -6.10 -4.22 15.16
C LEU A 10 -5.05 -5.11 14.48
N MET A 11 -4.04 -4.51 13.84
CA MET A 11 -2.91 -5.26 13.26
C MET A 11 -1.99 -5.86 14.33
N ALA A 12 -1.75 -5.14 15.44
CA ALA A 12 -0.97 -5.67 16.55
C ALA A 12 -1.66 -6.87 17.21
N ALA A 13 -2.98 -6.84 17.38
CA ALA A 13 -3.76 -7.93 17.97
C ALA A 13 -3.78 -9.21 17.11
N VAL A 14 -3.81 -9.08 15.77
CA VAL A 14 -3.72 -10.23 14.87
C VAL A 14 -2.35 -10.89 14.93
N ALA A 15 -1.27 -10.10 15.07
CA ALA A 15 0.09 -10.63 15.19
C ALA A 15 0.37 -11.33 16.53
N THR A 16 -0.21 -10.86 17.65
CA THR A 16 -0.09 -11.58 18.93
C THR A 16 -0.97 -12.83 19.00
N ALA A 17 -2.16 -12.82 18.39
CA ALA A 17 -3.05 -13.98 18.37
C ALA A 17 -2.46 -15.16 17.58
N SER A 18 -1.69 -14.91 16.52
CA SER A 18 -1.03 -15.95 15.73
C SER A 18 0.18 -16.56 16.45
N LEU A 19 0.94 -15.80 17.25
CA LEU A 19 2.04 -16.34 18.04
C LEU A 19 1.57 -17.17 19.26
N SER A 20 0.44 -16.82 19.89
CA SER A 20 -0.08 -17.57 21.05
C SER A 20 -0.72 -18.91 20.70
N ALA A 21 -1.03 -19.18 19.43
CA ALA A 21 -1.60 -20.46 19.00
C ALA A 21 -0.55 -21.58 18.80
N CYS A 22 0.75 -21.26 18.77
CA CYS A 22 1.82 -22.23 18.48
C CYS A 22 2.53 -22.81 19.70
N GLY A 23 2.10 -22.51 20.93
CA GLY A 23 2.81 -22.89 22.14
C GLY A 23 1.90 -23.47 23.23
N SER A 24 1.14 -24.52 22.93
CA SER A 24 0.57 -25.36 24.00
C SER A 24 1.45 -26.59 24.19
N ASP A 25 2.59 -26.39 24.85
CA ASP A 25 3.41 -27.49 25.33
C ASP A 25 2.71 -28.06 26.58
N GLN A 26 1.74 -28.96 26.36
CA GLN A 26 1.09 -29.70 27.44
C GLN A 26 2.00 -30.86 27.85
N PRO A 27 2.62 -30.85 29.05
CA PRO A 27 3.36 -32.01 29.53
C PRO A 27 2.36 -33.15 29.77
N GLY A 28 2.41 -34.18 28.90
CA GLY A 28 1.54 -35.36 28.96
C GLY A 28 0.67 -35.62 27.72
N LYS A 29 0.69 -34.72 26.71
CA LYS A 29 0.15 -34.99 25.37
C LYS A 29 1.24 -34.86 24.31
N GLN A 30 2.37 -35.51 24.57
CA GLN A 30 3.23 -35.89 23.48
C GLN A 30 2.44 -36.94 22.70
N LEU A 31 2.02 -36.62 21.47
CA LEU A 31 1.49 -37.59 20.50
C LEU A 31 2.65 -38.54 20.13
N GLY A 32 3.01 -39.39 21.08
CA GLY A 32 3.84 -40.55 20.86
C GLY A 32 3.04 -41.53 20.04
N TYR A 33 3.51 -41.75 18.82
CA TYR A 33 3.55 -43.03 18.12
C TYR A 33 2.73 -44.17 18.77
N GLU A 34 1.43 -44.22 18.47
CA GLU A 34 0.59 -45.39 18.72
C GLU A 34 0.48 -46.18 17.39
N ASP A 35 1.14 -47.33 17.37
CA ASP A 35 0.96 -48.51 16.53
C ASP A 35 0.47 -48.35 15.06
N GLY A 36 1.42 -48.43 14.12
CA GLY A 36 1.20 -49.12 12.84
C GLY A 36 1.05 -48.29 11.56
N VAL A 37 1.13 -46.96 11.62
CA VAL A 37 1.10 -46.11 10.42
C VAL A 37 2.51 -45.62 10.10
N ALA A 38 2.92 -45.75 8.84
CA ALA A 38 4.23 -45.28 8.35
C ALA A 38 4.44 -43.80 8.76
N PRO A 39 5.67 -43.38 9.15
CA PRO A 39 5.92 -42.03 9.59
C PRO A 39 5.50 -41.04 8.50
N VAL A 40 4.52 -40.20 8.81
CA VAL A 40 4.23 -39.03 7.97
C VAL A 40 5.42 -38.11 8.11
N GLU A 41 6.09 -37.83 7.00
CA GLU A 41 7.22 -36.92 6.97
C GLU A 41 6.73 -35.55 7.44
N GLY A 42 7.17 -35.15 8.63
CA GLY A 42 6.83 -33.84 9.20
C GLY A 42 7.47 -32.73 8.39
N ILE A 43 6.92 -31.52 8.49
CA ILE A 43 7.51 -30.32 7.88
C ILE A 43 8.96 -30.18 8.34
N SER A 44 9.86 -30.05 7.37
CA SER A 44 11.27 -29.83 7.67
C SER A 44 11.48 -28.46 8.34
N LEU A 45 12.55 -28.30 9.12
CA LEU A 45 12.87 -27.01 9.76
C LEU A 45 12.97 -25.87 8.74
N LEU A 46 13.54 -26.15 7.56
CA LEU A 46 13.69 -25.16 6.50
C LEU A 46 12.33 -24.74 5.92
N GLU A 47 11.43 -25.70 5.74
CA GLU A 47 10.08 -25.46 5.26
C GLU A 47 9.25 -24.70 6.30
N GLY A 48 9.37 -25.03 7.58
CA GLY A 48 8.79 -24.26 8.67
C GLY A 48 9.30 -22.82 8.68
N LEU A 49 10.61 -22.62 8.56
CA LEU A 49 11.22 -21.28 8.55
C LEU A 49 10.81 -20.48 7.30
N GLY A 50 10.70 -21.14 6.15
CA GLY A 50 10.12 -20.56 4.94
C GLY A 50 8.69 -20.09 5.15
N LEU A 51 7.84 -20.93 5.75
CA LEU A 51 6.44 -20.59 5.95
C LEU A 51 6.25 -19.46 6.98
N TYR A 52 6.99 -19.48 8.09
CA TYR A 52 6.78 -18.54 9.19
C TYR A 52 7.60 -17.26 9.11
N VAL A 53 8.70 -17.22 8.34
CA VAL A 53 9.55 -16.03 8.21
C VAL A 53 9.51 -15.50 6.78
N LEU A 54 9.72 -16.36 5.78
CA LEU A 54 9.82 -15.92 4.40
C LEU A 54 8.45 -15.49 3.84
N ALA A 55 7.36 -16.22 4.14
CA ALA A 55 6.04 -15.86 3.61
C ALA A 55 5.54 -14.50 4.13
N PRO A 56 5.61 -14.17 5.45
CA PRO A 56 5.27 -12.83 5.93
C PRO A 56 6.18 -11.74 5.36
N LEU A 57 7.49 -12.01 5.26
CA LEU A 57 8.45 -11.06 4.68
C LEU A 57 8.13 -10.77 3.20
N ALA A 58 7.80 -11.80 2.42
CA ALA A 58 7.41 -11.65 1.02
C ALA A 58 6.17 -10.77 0.85
N ILE A 59 5.16 -10.95 1.70
CA ILE A 59 3.95 -10.11 1.71
C ILE A 59 4.31 -8.65 2.02
N LEU A 60 5.14 -8.42 3.04
CA LEU A 60 5.60 -7.06 3.39
C LEU A 60 6.35 -6.39 2.25
N LEU A 61 7.25 -7.12 1.58
CA LEU A 61 8.00 -6.62 0.44
C LEU A 61 7.09 -6.34 -0.77
N ALA A 62 6.09 -7.19 -1.03
CA ALA A 62 5.12 -6.96 -2.08
C ALA A 62 4.30 -5.68 -1.83
N VAL A 63 3.79 -5.50 -0.61
CA VAL A 63 3.07 -4.28 -0.22
C VAL A 63 3.98 -3.06 -0.32
N PHE A 64 5.22 -3.15 0.20
CA PHE A 64 6.20 -2.08 0.10
C PHE A 64 6.45 -1.68 -1.36
N ALA A 65 6.68 -2.65 -2.25
CA ALA A 65 6.88 -2.39 -3.67
C ALA A 65 5.66 -1.71 -4.30
N LEU A 66 4.45 -2.23 -4.05
CA LEU A 66 3.22 -1.64 -4.60
C LEU A 66 2.99 -0.19 -4.17
N VAL A 67 3.41 0.17 -2.95
CA VAL A 67 3.19 1.51 -2.40
C VAL A 67 4.31 2.48 -2.80
N TRP A 68 5.57 2.08 -2.66
CA TRP A 68 6.71 2.98 -2.85
C TRP A 68 7.16 3.09 -4.30
N LEU A 69 7.10 2.00 -5.06
CA LEU A 69 7.65 1.96 -6.41
C LEU A 69 6.98 2.97 -7.38
N PRO A 70 5.64 3.17 -7.36
CA PRO A 70 5.01 4.18 -8.21
C PRO A 70 5.51 5.61 -7.92
N GLY A 71 5.82 5.93 -6.67
CA GLY A 71 6.31 7.24 -6.25
C GLY A 71 7.74 7.52 -6.73
N VAL A 72 8.59 6.49 -6.79
CA VAL A 72 9.96 6.60 -7.32
C VAL A 72 9.94 6.80 -8.84
N VAL A 73 9.08 6.05 -9.55
CA VAL A 73 8.99 6.10 -11.02
C VAL A 73 8.35 7.39 -11.53
N ARG A 74 7.38 7.98 -10.81
CA ARG A 74 6.61 9.16 -11.26
C ARG A 74 7.16 10.52 -10.78
N SER A 75 8.45 10.60 -10.43
CA SER A 75 9.01 11.71 -9.63
C SER A 75 9.21 13.08 -10.33
N SER A 76 8.57 13.36 -11.48
CA SER A 76 8.68 14.67 -12.12
C SER A 76 7.87 15.72 -11.35
N ARG A 77 8.52 16.35 -10.35
CA ARG A 77 7.99 17.52 -9.64
C ARG A 77 8.39 18.78 -10.38
N TYR A 78 7.48 19.75 -10.45
CA TYR A 78 7.81 21.07 -10.97
C TYR A 78 8.96 21.68 -10.15
N ARG A 79 9.92 22.30 -10.85
CA ARG A 79 11.05 23.01 -10.24
C ARG A 79 10.96 24.48 -10.65
N PRO A 80 10.78 25.41 -9.70
CA PRO A 80 10.85 26.84 -10.00
C PRO A 80 12.18 27.19 -10.70
N GLY A 81 12.14 28.06 -11.71
CA GLY A 81 13.30 28.41 -12.54
C GLY A 81 13.60 27.46 -13.71
N ARG A 82 12.94 26.29 -13.79
CA ARG A 82 12.86 25.50 -15.04
C ARG A 82 11.61 25.92 -15.82
N GLY A 83 11.71 25.91 -17.15
CA GLY A 83 10.55 26.12 -18.03
C GLY A 83 9.44 25.11 -17.74
N TRP A 84 8.19 25.54 -17.90
CA TRP A 84 7.01 24.70 -17.70
C TRP A 84 6.85 23.70 -18.85
N THR A 85 6.89 22.41 -18.55
CA THR A 85 6.79 21.33 -19.56
C THR A 85 5.53 20.48 -19.43
N ALA A 86 4.71 20.72 -18.41
CA ALA A 86 3.47 19.98 -18.21
C ALA A 86 2.35 20.55 -19.08
N ALA A 87 1.33 19.74 -19.36
CA ALA A 87 0.14 20.23 -20.04
C ALA A 87 -0.53 21.34 -19.21
N PRO A 88 -1.11 22.37 -19.83
CA PRO A 88 -1.91 23.37 -19.13
C PRO A 88 -3.09 22.68 -18.43
N LEU A 89 -3.35 23.05 -17.18
CA LEU A 89 -4.35 22.37 -16.35
C LEU A 89 -5.16 23.39 -15.57
N TRP A 90 -6.49 23.28 -15.64
CA TRP A 90 -7.42 24.08 -14.84
C TRP A 90 -7.84 23.28 -13.61
N PHE A 91 -7.53 23.79 -12.43
CA PHE A 91 -8.02 23.21 -11.18
C PHE A 91 -9.47 23.66 -10.95
N GLY A 92 -10.38 22.69 -10.78
CA GLY A 92 -11.82 22.98 -10.69
C GLY A 92 -12.47 23.35 -12.03
N GLY A 93 -11.80 23.06 -13.15
CA GLY A 93 -12.34 23.27 -14.49
C GLY A 93 -13.43 22.25 -14.85
N PRO A 94 -14.01 22.39 -16.06
CA PRO A 94 -14.99 21.46 -16.59
C PRO A 94 -14.45 20.02 -16.61
N PRO A 95 -15.32 19.01 -16.41
CA PRO A 95 -14.91 17.60 -16.35
C PRO A 95 -14.28 17.10 -17.67
N ASP A 96 -14.63 17.73 -18.79
CA ASP A 96 -13.95 17.56 -20.07
C ASP A 96 -13.38 18.92 -20.53
N PRO A 97 -12.07 19.16 -20.35
CA PRO A 97 -11.46 20.44 -20.71
C PRO A 97 -11.35 20.62 -22.23
N VAL A 98 -11.31 19.55 -23.02
CA VAL A 98 -11.18 19.64 -24.48
C VAL A 98 -12.52 20.05 -25.07
N ALA A 99 -13.59 19.33 -24.71
CA ALA A 99 -14.94 19.68 -25.13
C ALA A 99 -15.35 21.09 -24.67
N ALA A 100 -14.92 21.49 -23.47
CA ALA A 100 -15.19 22.84 -22.96
C ALA A 100 -14.52 23.95 -23.77
N VAL A 101 -13.31 23.72 -24.30
CA VAL A 101 -12.63 24.68 -25.18
C VAL A 101 -13.28 24.71 -26.57
N GLU A 102 -13.64 23.56 -27.12
CA GLU A 102 -14.29 23.48 -28.44
C GLU A 102 -15.68 24.11 -28.47
N GLN A 103 -16.42 24.01 -27.36
CA GLN A 103 -17.75 24.59 -27.21
C GLN A 103 -17.73 26.01 -26.64
N ALA A 104 -16.55 26.53 -26.26
CA ALA A 104 -16.44 27.87 -25.72
C ALA A 104 -16.72 28.91 -26.81
N GLU A 105 -17.79 29.69 -26.62
CA GLU A 105 -18.02 30.89 -27.39
C GLU A 105 -17.17 32.03 -26.80
N VAL A 106 -16.49 32.80 -27.64
CA VAL A 106 -15.68 33.94 -27.18
C VAL A 106 -16.65 34.99 -26.61
N GLY A 107 -16.79 35.02 -25.30
CA GLY A 107 -17.62 36.00 -24.62
C GLY A 107 -16.96 37.37 -24.60
N ASP A 108 -17.65 38.39 -25.12
CA ASP A 108 -17.20 39.80 -25.14
C ASP A 108 -17.33 40.50 -23.76
N MET A 109 -17.38 39.71 -22.68
CA MET A 109 -17.57 40.24 -21.33
C MET A 109 -16.23 40.45 -20.64
N VAL A 110 -15.72 41.67 -20.70
CA VAL A 110 -14.57 42.08 -19.89
C VAL A 110 -15.02 42.28 -18.44
N ARG A 111 -14.74 41.29 -17.58
CA ARG A 111 -14.70 41.47 -16.12
C ARG A 111 -13.25 41.73 -15.70
N GLY A 112 -13.05 42.59 -14.70
CA GLY A 112 -11.73 43.11 -14.30
C GLY A 112 -10.68 42.03 -14.02
N GLY A 113 -9.40 42.45 -13.95
CA GLY A 113 -8.26 41.55 -13.74
C GLY A 113 -7.30 42.04 -12.66
N ALA A 114 -6.55 41.10 -12.08
CA ALA A 114 -5.43 41.37 -11.18
C ALA A 114 -4.19 40.65 -11.72
N SER A 115 -3.03 41.32 -11.68
CA SER A 115 -1.74 40.74 -12.06
C SER A 115 -0.70 41.01 -10.97
N GLY A 116 0.37 40.21 -10.97
CA GLY A 116 1.51 40.35 -10.09
C GLY A 116 2.72 39.63 -10.67
N GLU A 117 3.91 40.07 -10.29
CA GLU A 117 5.20 39.48 -10.66
C GLU A 117 5.94 39.06 -9.39
N TRP A 118 6.67 37.95 -9.48
CA TRP A 118 7.40 37.33 -8.37
C TRP A 118 8.89 37.54 -8.52
#